data_AF-A0A5M5DPL6-F1
#
_entry.id   AF-A0A5M5DPL6-F1
#
_cell.length_a   1.000
_cell.length_b   1.000
_cell.length_c   1.000
_cell.angle_alpha   90.00
_cell.angle_beta   90.00
_cell.angle_gamma   90.00
#
_symmetry.space_group_name_H-M   'P 1'
#
loop_
_entity.id
_entity.type
_entity.pdbx_description
1 polymer ?
#
loop_
_entity_poly.entity_id
_entity_poly.type
_entity_poly.pdbx_seq_one_letter_code
_entity_poly.pdbx_strand_id
1 'polypeptide(L)'
;MKWFGIIAMTLLMTMTGCKKEMGTQYRGCFENDDAVSLKDIIDIYDKYASAKEDSTDFDLFAAFYGQDAADNVLEYEIVSDTAFALQLPEYAASKQPFLSNAEVFYNSCLLAFNVWSNHELWLRGCDGFELAEEKDVVAGIKAISEDCIRDKELRKAAKIYKDSIVIMMKRSPEEWGEDEHSMDLLIAFGNKIEAKSYQYFTDEGKFVDSLNAMTKELTDATKPTLELYKQVEADKRVEMMLTSLNDCSTFDEQCSLFLNWADSPEADLEDEWIVAVAEKLMDSGKYNPCLNNIWIIWRCLYQYCYGGISRDSSIPNSIYNDMRKKCYQTCLKRIEKNPNDVFAMNCAAAIGGRVNINRFGQNMFGNEAVIEKHTYLSGRDDKEDKESEEAED
;
A
#
# COMPACT_ATOMS: atom_id res chain seq x y z
N MET A 1 -13.08 -26.48 -3.59
CA MET A 1 -12.02 -25.48 -3.35
C MET A 1 -10.96 -25.57 -4.43
N LYS A 2 -11.13 -24.82 -5.52
CA LYS A 2 -10.08 -24.48 -6.49
C LYS A 2 -10.04 -22.95 -6.51
N TRP A 3 -9.20 -22.39 -5.65
CA TRP A 3 -8.93 -20.97 -5.55
C TRP A 3 -7.86 -20.62 -6.59
N PHE A 4 -8.21 -19.96 -7.68
CA PHE A 4 -7.22 -19.37 -8.58
C PHE A 4 -7.78 -18.17 -9.33
N GLY A 5 -7.03 -17.07 -9.27
CA GLY A 5 -7.18 -15.90 -10.12
C GLY A 5 -7.85 -14.74 -9.41
N ILE A 6 -7.07 -13.97 -8.66
CA ILE A 6 -6.82 -12.55 -8.95
C ILE A 6 -5.75 -12.07 -7.97
N ILE A 7 -4.58 -11.74 -8.53
CA ILE A 7 -3.41 -11.13 -7.88
C ILE A 7 -2.61 -12.12 -6.97
N ALA A 8 -1.47 -12.56 -7.52
CA ALA A 8 -0.31 -13.27 -6.93
C ALA A 8 -0.45 -14.77 -6.51
N MET A 9 0.35 -15.65 -7.14
CA MET A 9 0.85 -16.92 -6.54
C MET A 9 2.23 -17.35 -7.11
N THR A 10 3.28 -17.03 -6.35
CA THR A 10 4.41 -17.84 -5.82
C THR A 10 5.26 -18.84 -6.67
N LEU A 11 6.60 -18.69 -6.51
CA LEU A 11 7.71 -19.66 -6.27
C LEU A 11 8.56 -20.31 -7.42
N LEU A 12 9.90 -20.23 -7.21
CA LEU A 12 11.01 -21.22 -7.40
C LEU A 12 12.15 -21.02 -8.46
N MET A 13 13.31 -20.60 -7.93
CA MET A 13 14.69 -21.16 -8.01
C MET A 13 15.62 -21.05 -9.27
N THR A 14 16.82 -20.45 -9.01
CA THR A 14 18.23 -20.90 -9.29
C THR A 14 19.19 -20.17 -10.28
N MET A 15 20.33 -19.69 -9.70
CA MET A 15 21.76 -19.61 -10.16
C MET A 15 22.15 -18.67 -11.33
N THR A 16 23.27 -17.93 -11.42
CA THR A 16 24.52 -17.69 -10.66
C THR A 16 25.29 -16.51 -11.33
N GLY A 17 26.06 -15.71 -10.58
CA GLY A 17 27.14 -14.84 -11.11
C GLY A 17 27.35 -13.53 -10.33
N CYS A 18 28.58 -13.19 -9.93
CA CYS A 18 28.90 -12.34 -8.77
C CYS A 18 29.68 -11.04 -9.10
N LYS A 19 29.61 -10.04 -8.19
CA LYS A 19 30.59 -8.98 -7.76
C LYS A 19 30.43 -7.48 -8.19
N LYS A 20 29.90 -6.69 -7.22
CA LYS A 20 30.26 -5.31 -6.75
C LYS A 20 29.87 -4.02 -7.54
N GLU A 21 29.71 -2.94 -6.73
CA GLU A 21 29.08 -1.60 -6.92
C GLU A 21 27.55 -1.66 -7.08
N MET A 22 26.78 -0.67 -6.57
CA MET A 22 25.33 -0.60 -6.87
C MET A 22 25.18 -0.86 -8.37
N GLY A 23 24.50 -1.96 -8.68
CA GLY A 23 24.50 -2.59 -9.98
C GLY A 23 24.27 -1.58 -11.09
N THR A 24 25.12 -1.63 -12.10
CA THR A 24 24.88 -0.93 -13.37
C THR A 24 23.57 -1.34 -14.04
N GLN A 25 22.96 -2.43 -13.56
CA GLN A 25 21.75 -3.03 -14.10
C GLN A 25 20.49 -2.16 -13.87
N TYR A 26 20.35 -1.54 -12.69
CA TYR A 26 19.15 -0.76 -12.33
C TYR A 26 19.38 0.74 -12.18
N ARG A 27 20.61 1.23 -12.39
CA ARG A 27 20.94 2.67 -12.31
C ARG A 27 19.97 3.57 -13.11
N GLY A 28 19.47 3.10 -14.25
CA GLY A 28 18.52 3.84 -15.09
C GLY A 28 17.10 3.97 -14.50
N CYS A 29 16.78 3.18 -13.47
CA CYS A 29 15.49 3.17 -12.78
C CYS A 29 15.41 4.21 -11.66
N PHE A 30 16.49 4.91 -11.33
CA PHE A 30 16.56 5.86 -10.23
C PHE A 30 16.67 7.31 -10.75
N GLU A 31 16.10 8.29 -10.01
CA GLU A 31 16.24 9.71 -10.36
C GLU A 31 17.43 10.38 -9.65
N ASN A 32 17.92 9.82 -8.53
CA ASN A 32 18.94 10.43 -7.67
C ASN A 32 18.60 11.89 -7.32
N ASP A 33 17.31 12.18 -7.11
CA ASP A 33 16.89 13.46 -6.56
C ASP A 33 17.53 13.65 -5.17
N ASP A 34 17.70 14.90 -4.74
CA ASP A 34 18.16 15.20 -3.38
C ASP A 34 17.26 14.51 -2.34
N ALA A 35 17.77 14.19 -1.15
CA ALA A 35 16.92 13.66 -0.07
C ALA A 35 15.82 14.67 0.33
N VAL A 36 14.79 14.18 1.03
CA VAL A 36 13.76 15.04 1.63
C VAL A 36 14.14 15.38 3.07
N SER A 37 13.86 16.62 3.49
CA SER A 37 14.09 16.99 4.88
C SER A 37 13.06 16.32 5.78
N LEU A 38 13.53 15.72 6.87
CA LEU A 38 12.70 15.15 7.94
C LEU A 38 12.66 16.04 9.18
N LYS A 39 13.02 17.32 9.04
CA LYS A 39 13.17 18.25 10.16
C LYS A 39 11.90 18.38 11.00
N ASP A 40 10.74 18.39 10.37
CA ASP A 40 9.45 18.44 11.06
C ASP A 40 9.17 17.20 11.92
N ILE A 41 9.58 16.02 11.46
CA ILE A 41 9.50 14.77 12.25
C ILE A 41 10.51 14.80 13.39
N ILE A 42 11.74 15.27 13.14
CA ILE A 42 12.78 15.44 14.17
C ILE A 42 12.31 16.45 15.24
N ASP A 43 11.71 17.57 14.85
CA ASP A 43 11.18 18.56 15.78
C ASP A 43 10.04 17.98 16.67
N ILE A 44 9.31 16.96 16.18
CA ILE A 44 8.32 16.20 16.98
C ILE A 44 9.02 15.20 17.90
N TYR A 45 10.05 14.51 17.40
CA TYR A 45 10.88 13.61 18.20
C TYR A 45 11.51 14.33 19.39
N ASP A 46 12.09 15.51 19.20
CA ASP A 46 12.71 16.28 20.28
C ASP A 46 11.71 16.62 21.40
N LYS A 47 10.46 16.92 21.03
CA LYS A 47 9.37 17.16 22.00
C LYS A 47 8.97 15.87 22.71
N TYR A 48 8.85 14.77 21.98
CA TYR A 48 8.58 13.44 22.54
C TYR A 48 9.67 13.01 23.53
N ALA A 49 10.95 13.16 23.16
CA ALA A 49 12.08 12.83 24.00
C ALA A 49 12.09 13.67 25.29
N SER A 50 11.84 14.98 25.17
CA SER A 50 11.71 15.89 26.32
C SER A 50 10.55 15.46 27.24
N ALA A 51 9.39 15.14 26.66
CA ALA A 51 8.22 14.70 27.43
C ALA A 51 8.47 13.39 28.18
N LYS A 52 9.22 12.46 27.57
CA LYS A 52 9.62 11.18 28.16
C LYS A 52 10.57 11.39 29.35
N GLU A 53 11.54 12.30 29.25
CA GLU A 53 12.42 12.67 30.37
C GLU A 53 11.62 13.26 31.54
N ASP A 54 10.62 14.09 31.25
CA ASP A 54 9.74 14.70 32.24
C ASP A 54 8.63 13.76 32.76
N SER A 55 8.58 12.50 32.29
CA SER A 55 7.53 11.52 32.61
C SER A 55 6.12 12.03 32.33
N THR A 56 5.98 12.83 31.27
CA THR A 56 4.70 13.35 30.77
C THR A 56 4.22 12.51 29.59
N ASP A 57 2.89 12.37 29.49
CA ASP A 57 2.28 11.67 28.38
C ASP A 57 2.43 12.47 27.08
N PHE A 58 2.72 11.79 25.96
CA PHE A 58 2.92 12.42 24.66
C PHE A 58 2.17 11.63 23.59
N ASP A 59 1.12 12.25 23.07
CA ASP A 59 0.29 11.68 22.00
C ASP A 59 0.94 11.93 20.64
N LEU A 60 1.60 10.90 20.09
CA LEU A 60 2.25 10.96 18.78
C LEU A 60 1.25 11.16 17.65
N PHE A 61 0.08 10.51 17.73
CA PHE A 61 -0.96 10.67 16.72
C PHE A 61 -1.44 12.12 16.67
N ALA A 62 -1.75 12.73 17.81
CA ALA A 62 -2.15 14.13 17.85
C ALA A 62 -1.02 15.09 17.41
N ALA A 63 0.25 14.73 17.65
CA ALA A 63 1.39 15.52 17.20
C ALA A 63 1.55 15.52 15.67
N PHE A 64 1.28 14.39 15.01
CA PHE A 64 1.37 14.26 13.55
C PHE A 64 0.12 14.74 12.82
N TYR A 65 -1.07 14.38 13.31
CA TYR A 65 -2.33 14.55 12.58
C TYR A 65 -3.25 15.61 13.19
N GLY A 66 -2.93 16.11 14.38
CA GLY A 66 -3.76 17.05 15.13
C GLY A 66 -4.79 16.36 16.02
N GLN A 67 -5.27 17.09 17.02
CA GLN A 67 -6.10 16.55 18.11
C GLN A 67 -7.51 16.11 17.66
N ASP A 68 -8.02 16.71 16.58
CA ASP A 68 -9.34 16.40 16.01
C ASP A 68 -9.31 15.26 14.98
N ALA A 69 -8.13 14.70 14.66
CA ALA A 69 -8.00 13.66 13.64
C ALA A 69 -8.40 12.26 14.14
N ALA A 70 -8.38 12.03 15.45
CA ALA A 70 -8.54 10.70 16.04
C ALA A 70 -9.97 10.16 15.86
N ASP A 71 -10.97 11.03 15.97
CA ASP A 71 -12.37 10.67 15.83
C ASP A 71 -12.69 10.15 14.41
N ASN A 72 -12.00 10.65 13.38
CA ASN A 72 -12.24 10.25 11.99
C ASN A 72 -11.61 8.89 11.63
N VAL A 73 -10.57 8.43 12.34
CA VAL A 73 -9.89 7.16 12.03
C VAL A 73 -10.64 5.97 12.61
N LEU A 74 -11.36 6.17 13.72
CA LEU A 74 -12.05 5.11 14.46
C LEU A 74 -13.46 4.80 13.94
N GLU A 75 -14.05 5.67 13.11
CA GLU A 75 -15.36 5.42 12.50
C GLU A 75 -15.25 4.46 11.30
N TYR A 76 -16.22 3.55 11.15
CA TYR A 76 -16.27 2.66 10.00
C TYR A 76 -16.53 3.45 8.72
N GLU A 77 -15.64 3.27 7.74
CA GLU A 77 -15.77 3.94 6.45
C GLU A 77 -16.75 3.18 5.52
N ILE A 78 -17.82 3.86 5.10
CA ILE A 78 -18.58 3.52 3.89
C ILE A 78 -18.12 4.45 2.77
N VAL A 79 -17.46 3.90 1.76
CA VAL A 79 -17.05 4.70 0.60
C VAL A 79 -18.30 5.05 -0.21
N SER A 80 -18.59 6.35 -0.35
CA SER A 80 -19.83 6.82 -0.98
C SER A 80 -19.60 7.83 -2.10
N ASP A 81 -18.37 7.99 -2.57
CA ASP A 81 -18.03 8.94 -3.62
C ASP A 81 -16.90 8.46 -4.53
N THR A 82 -16.34 9.40 -5.29
CA THR A 82 -15.18 9.21 -6.17
C THR A 82 -14.06 10.22 -5.87
N ALA A 83 -13.95 10.71 -4.64
CA ALA A 83 -12.99 11.77 -4.27
C ALA A 83 -11.54 11.44 -4.66
N PHE A 84 -11.19 10.16 -4.59
CA PHE A 84 -9.85 9.65 -4.92
C PHE A 84 -9.67 9.27 -6.40
N ALA A 85 -10.69 9.47 -7.24
CA ALA A 85 -10.53 9.31 -8.68
C ALA A 85 -9.51 10.31 -9.23
N LEU A 86 -8.80 9.89 -10.28
CA LEU A 86 -7.89 10.71 -11.04
C LEU A 86 -8.64 11.49 -12.12
N GLN A 87 -8.15 12.70 -12.36
CA GLN A 87 -8.49 13.53 -13.52
C GLN A 87 -7.16 13.88 -14.18
N LEU A 88 -6.90 13.30 -15.34
CA LEU A 88 -5.65 13.47 -16.10
C LEU A 88 -5.96 13.92 -17.53
N PRO A 89 -6.67 15.05 -17.72
CA PRO A 89 -6.98 15.57 -19.06
C PRO A 89 -5.71 15.83 -19.89
N GLU A 90 -4.59 16.18 -19.24
CA GLU A 90 -3.28 16.38 -19.86
C GLU A 90 -2.78 15.14 -20.60
N TYR A 91 -3.11 13.94 -20.12
CA TYR A 91 -2.67 12.70 -20.73
C TYR A 91 -3.68 12.11 -21.72
N ALA A 92 -4.91 12.64 -21.79
CA ALA A 92 -5.98 12.10 -22.62
C ALA A 92 -5.61 11.96 -24.11
N ALA A 93 -4.77 12.87 -24.61
CA ALA A 93 -4.25 12.87 -25.98
C ALA A 93 -2.76 12.50 -26.08
N SER A 94 -2.18 11.93 -25.01
CA SER A 94 -0.78 11.51 -25.01
C SER A 94 -0.52 10.48 -26.10
N LYS A 95 0.61 10.62 -26.80
CA LYS A 95 1.09 9.62 -27.75
C LYS A 95 1.69 8.40 -27.04
N GLN A 96 1.97 8.53 -25.75
CA GLN A 96 2.47 7.45 -24.92
C GLN A 96 1.23 6.64 -24.44
N PRO A 97 1.07 5.37 -24.85
CA PRO A 97 -0.16 4.61 -24.61
C PRO A 97 -0.48 4.31 -23.14
N PHE A 98 0.53 4.27 -22.26
CA PHE A 98 0.36 4.08 -20.82
C PHE A 98 -0.31 5.32 -20.24
N LEU A 99 0.29 6.49 -20.47
CA LEU A 99 -0.22 7.78 -20.00
C LEU A 99 -1.65 8.03 -20.48
N SER A 100 -1.95 7.75 -21.76
CA SER A 100 -3.30 7.95 -22.30
C SER A 100 -4.38 7.09 -21.65
N ASN A 101 -4.00 5.93 -21.09
CA ASN A 101 -4.91 4.98 -20.44
C ASN A 101 -4.84 4.99 -18.91
N ALA A 102 -3.87 5.72 -18.32
CA ALA A 102 -3.60 5.72 -16.88
C ALA A 102 -4.82 6.06 -16.02
N GLU A 103 -5.55 7.13 -16.39
CA GLU A 103 -6.79 7.55 -15.71
C GLU A 103 -7.84 6.44 -15.72
N VAL A 104 -8.04 5.81 -16.89
CA VAL A 104 -9.06 4.78 -17.07
C VAL A 104 -8.72 3.54 -16.27
N PHE A 105 -7.46 3.10 -16.29
CA PHE A 105 -6.99 1.96 -15.51
C PHE A 105 -7.20 2.21 -14.01
N TYR A 106 -6.62 3.29 -13.47
CA TYR A 106 -6.68 3.61 -12.05
C TYR A 106 -8.13 3.77 -11.56
N ASN A 107 -8.96 4.54 -12.27
CA ASN A 107 -10.34 4.78 -11.85
C ASN A 107 -11.20 3.52 -11.93
N SER A 108 -10.91 2.60 -12.86
CA SER A 108 -11.62 1.32 -12.95
C SER A 108 -11.26 0.41 -11.76
N CYS A 109 -9.97 0.33 -11.40
CA CYS A 109 -9.50 -0.40 -10.22
C CYS A 109 -10.06 0.19 -8.93
N LEU A 110 -9.95 1.51 -8.73
CA LEU A 110 -10.49 2.22 -7.57
C LEU A 110 -11.99 1.92 -7.38
N LEU A 111 -12.78 2.02 -8.45
CA LEU A 111 -14.21 1.71 -8.39
C LEU A 111 -14.46 0.27 -7.99
N ALA A 112 -13.77 -0.68 -8.63
CA ALA A 112 -13.92 -2.11 -8.33
C ALA A 112 -13.69 -2.39 -6.84
N PHE A 113 -12.61 -1.85 -6.28
CA PHE A 113 -12.20 -2.12 -4.91
C PHE A 113 -13.04 -1.38 -3.88
N ASN A 114 -13.51 -0.16 -4.17
CA ASN A 114 -14.42 0.55 -3.26
C ASN A 114 -15.80 -0.12 -3.16
N VAL A 115 -16.32 -0.60 -4.28
CA VAL A 115 -17.56 -1.42 -4.28
C VAL A 115 -17.33 -2.71 -3.50
N TRP A 116 -16.18 -3.36 -3.69
CA TRP A 116 -15.84 -4.58 -2.97
C TRP A 116 -15.72 -4.36 -1.45
N SER A 117 -15.01 -3.33 -0.99
CA SER A 117 -14.85 -3.03 0.43
C SER A 117 -16.18 -2.76 1.13
N ASN A 118 -17.09 -2.01 0.49
CA ASN A 118 -18.44 -1.81 1.02
C ASN A 118 -19.23 -3.12 1.07
N HIS A 119 -19.11 -3.96 0.03
CA HIS A 119 -19.75 -5.27 0.03
C HIS A 119 -19.22 -6.16 1.15
N GLU A 120 -17.93 -6.18 1.45
CA GLU A 120 -17.38 -6.90 2.61
C GLU A 120 -17.94 -6.38 3.94
N LEU A 121 -18.17 -5.07 4.07
CA LEU A 121 -18.81 -4.51 5.25
C LEU A 121 -20.24 -5.04 5.43
N TRP A 122 -21.00 -5.14 4.33
CA TRP A 122 -22.33 -5.76 4.36
C TRP A 122 -22.28 -7.26 4.71
N LEU A 123 -21.37 -8.04 4.12
CA LEU A 123 -21.20 -9.46 4.48
C LEU A 123 -20.93 -9.62 5.97
N ARG A 124 -20.08 -8.75 6.54
CA ARG A 124 -19.78 -8.81 7.96
C ARG A 124 -21.01 -8.53 8.83
N GLY A 125 -21.87 -7.62 8.38
CA GLY A 125 -23.18 -7.36 8.98
C GLY A 125 -24.08 -8.61 9.02
N CYS A 126 -24.08 -9.43 7.96
CA CYS A 126 -24.85 -10.67 7.90
C CYS A 126 -24.41 -11.70 8.95
N ASP A 127 -23.14 -11.70 9.36
CA ASP A 127 -22.62 -12.58 10.43
C ASP A 127 -23.06 -12.15 11.85
N GLY A 128 -23.92 -11.13 11.98
CA GLY A 128 -24.40 -10.60 13.25
C GLY A 128 -23.49 -9.54 13.89
N PHE A 129 -22.50 -9.05 13.15
CA PHE A 129 -21.63 -7.94 13.55
C PHE A 129 -22.04 -6.69 12.77
N GLU A 130 -23.07 -6.00 13.23
CA GLU A 130 -23.60 -4.80 12.57
C GLU A 130 -22.65 -3.61 12.78
N LEU A 131 -21.63 -3.52 11.93
CA LEU A 131 -20.65 -2.41 11.91
C LEU A 131 -21.23 -1.16 11.23
N ALA A 132 -22.14 -1.36 10.28
CA ALA A 132 -22.87 -0.31 9.59
C ALA A 132 -24.24 -0.83 9.14
N GLU A 133 -25.23 0.06 9.03
CA GLU A 133 -26.56 -0.33 8.58
C GLU A 133 -26.55 -0.72 7.09
N GLU A 134 -27.21 -1.85 6.74
CA GLU A 134 -27.30 -2.33 5.36
C GLU A 134 -27.75 -1.23 4.37
N LYS A 135 -28.73 -0.41 4.79
CA LYS A 135 -29.27 0.67 3.96
C LYS A 135 -28.19 1.68 3.55
N ASP A 136 -27.25 1.96 4.45
CA ASP A 136 -26.20 2.96 4.26
C ASP A 136 -25.08 2.38 3.39
N VAL A 137 -24.73 1.11 3.58
CA VAL A 137 -23.79 0.40 2.71
C VAL A 137 -24.30 0.33 1.27
N VAL A 138 -25.58 -0.03 1.08
CA VAL A 138 -26.22 -0.07 -0.24
C VAL A 138 -26.29 1.33 -0.88
N ALA A 139 -26.58 2.36 -0.07
CA ALA A 139 -26.57 3.74 -0.54
C ALA A 139 -25.17 4.19 -0.98
N GLY A 140 -24.14 3.85 -0.19
CA GLY A 140 -22.74 4.13 -0.49
C GLY A 140 -22.30 3.51 -1.82
N ILE A 141 -22.55 2.21 -2.03
CA ILE A 141 -22.24 1.53 -3.30
C ILE A 141 -22.92 2.23 -4.49
N LYS A 142 -24.20 2.62 -4.34
CA LYS A 142 -24.93 3.31 -5.42
C LYS A 142 -24.34 4.69 -5.73
N ALA A 143 -23.83 5.39 -4.73
CA ALA A 143 -23.29 6.73 -4.83
C ALA A 143 -21.90 6.78 -5.48
N ILE A 144 -21.12 5.69 -5.45
CA ILE A 144 -19.87 5.56 -6.23
C ILE A 144 -20.20 5.67 -7.72
N SER A 145 -19.86 6.80 -8.32
CA SER A 145 -20.20 7.11 -9.71
C SER A 145 -19.24 6.44 -10.70
N GLU A 146 -19.79 5.72 -11.67
CA GLU A 146 -19.04 5.14 -12.78
C GLU A 146 -18.53 6.20 -13.77
N ASP A 147 -19.03 7.44 -13.70
CA ASP A 147 -18.63 8.50 -14.62
C ASP A 147 -17.17 8.94 -14.46
N CYS A 148 -16.50 8.53 -13.37
CA CYS A 148 -15.06 8.67 -13.23
C CYS A 148 -14.26 7.84 -14.26
N ILE A 149 -14.90 6.85 -14.92
CA ILE A 149 -14.27 6.03 -15.96
C ILE A 149 -14.60 6.61 -17.35
N ARG A 150 -13.61 7.16 -18.04
CA ARG A 150 -13.81 7.80 -19.36
C ARG A 150 -14.14 6.81 -20.49
N ASP A 151 -13.61 5.58 -20.44
CA ASP A 151 -13.92 4.55 -21.45
C ASP A 151 -15.37 4.07 -21.31
N LYS A 152 -16.14 4.16 -22.40
CA LYS A 152 -17.57 3.87 -22.39
C LYS A 152 -17.89 2.39 -22.14
N GLU A 153 -17.05 1.48 -22.62
CA GLU A 153 -17.28 0.04 -22.48
C GLU A 153 -16.97 -0.39 -21.05
N LEU A 154 -15.86 0.09 -20.48
CA LEU A 154 -15.50 -0.14 -19.08
C LEU A 154 -16.49 0.52 -18.13
N ARG A 155 -16.96 1.74 -18.42
CA ARG A 155 -18.01 2.38 -17.63
C ARG A 155 -19.28 1.55 -17.58
N LYS A 156 -19.70 1.00 -18.73
CA LYS A 156 -20.86 0.11 -18.80
C LYS A 156 -20.61 -1.19 -18.01
N ALA A 157 -19.41 -1.75 -18.08
CA ALA A 157 -19.04 -2.93 -17.32
C ALA A 157 -19.01 -2.68 -15.80
N ALA A 158 -18.45 -1.54 -15.38
CA ALA A 158 -18.45 -1.09 -13.99
C ALA A 158 -19.87 -0.97 -13.45
N LYS A 159 -20.78 -0.38 -14.25
CA LYS A 159 -22.19 -0.28 -13.89
C LYS A 159 -22.84 -1.64 -13.69
N ILE A 160 -22.60 -2.57 -14.61
CA ILE A 160 -23.13 -3.94 -14.50
C ILE A 160 -22.60 -4.60 -13.22
N TYR A 161 -21.29 -4.54 -12.97
CA TYR A 161 -20.66 -5.07 -11.76
C TYR A 161 -21.30 -4.51 -10.49
N LYS A 162 -21.39 -3.17 -10.39
CA LYS A 162 -21.99 -2.46 -9.26
C LYS A 162 -23.45 -2.83 -9.03
N ASP A 163 -24.26 -2.81 -10.10
CA ASP A 163 -25.68 -3.17 -10.03
C ASP A 163 -25.87 -4.64 -9.61
N SER A 164 -25.02 -5.55 -10.12
CA SER A 164 -25.04 -6.97 -9.77
C SER A 164 -24.72 -7.22 -8.30
N ILE A 165 -23.71 -6.54 -7.73
CA ILE A 165 -23.39 -6.61 -6.30
C ILE A 165 -24.59 -6.16 -5.45
N VAL A 166 -25.19 -5.02 -5.78
CA VAL A 166 -26.37 -4.50 -5.07
C VAL A 166 -27.57 -5.44 -5.17
N ILE A 167 -27.74 -6.14 -6.30
CA ILE A 167 -28.80 -7.15 -6.47
C ILE A 167 -28.54 -8.36 -5.56
N MET A 168 -27.29 -8.83 -5.47
CA MET A 168 -26.93 -9.95 -4.59
C MET A 168 -27.20 -9.64 -3.12
N MET A 169 -26.96 -8.41 -2.69
CA MET A 169 -27.17 -7.96 -1.30
C MET A 169 -28.65 -7.93 -0.87
N LYS A 170 -29.62 -8.11 -1.79
CA LYS A 170 -31.06 -8.14 -1.44
C LYS A 170 -31.52 -9.42 -0.73
N ARG A 171 -30.63 -10.39 -0.64
CA ARG A 171 -30.85 -11.72 -0.05
C ARG A 171 -29.62 -12.09 0.74
N SER A 172 -29.78 -12.88 1.79
CA SER A 172 -28.65 -13.23 2.65
C SER A 172 -27.68 -14.17 1.90
N PRO A 173 -26.39 -14.23 2.28
CA PRO A 173 -25.42 -15.14 1.66
C PRO A 173 -25.86 -16.61 1.66
N GLU A 174 -26.66 -17.05 2.63
CA GLU A 174 -27.23 -18.41 2.71
C GLU A 174 -28.30 -18.69 1.65
N GLU A 175 -28.88 -17.64 1.06
CA GLU A 175 -29.89 -17.71 0.00
C GLU A 175 -29.27 -17.65 -1.41
N TRP A 176 -27.94 -17.59 -1.51
CA TRP A 176 -27.23 -17.63 -2.78
C TRP A 176 -27.17 -19.08 -3.28
N GLY A 177 -27.40 -19.26 -4.58
CA GLY A 177 -27.24 -20.55 -5.24
C GLY A 177 -25.78 -21.00 -5.23
N GLU A 178 -25.56 -22.30 -5.43
CA GLU A 178 -24.21 -22.90 -5.45
C GLU A 178 -23.26 -22.26 -6.48
N ASP A 179 -23.80 -21.69 -7.56
CA ASP A 179 -23.05 -21.02 -8.64
C ASP A 179 -23.00 -19.48 -8.50
N GLU A 180 -23.53 -18.91 -7.42
CA GLU A 180 -23.62 -17.46 -7.24
C GLU A 180 -22.55 -16.97 -6.27
N HIS A 181 -21.45 -16.46 -6.82
CA HIS A 181 -20.33 -15.93 -6.04
C HIS A 181 -20.05 -14.47 -6.40
N SER A 182 -20.07 -13.59 -5.40
CA SER A 182 -19.74 -12.17 -5.56
C SER A 182 -18.31 -11.96 -6.05
N MET A 183 -17.39 -12.86 -5.69
CA MET A 183 -16.02 -12.91 -6.23
C MET A 183 -15.99 -13.06 -7.75
N ASP A 184 -16.87 -13.86 -8.35
CA ASP A 184 -16.90 -14.05 -9.80
C ASP A 184 -17.29 -12.75 -10.52
N LEU A 185 -18.11 -11.91 -9.89
CA LEU A 185 -18.45 -10.59 -10.41
C LEU A 185 -17.24 -9.66 -10.40
N LEU A 186 -16.48 -9.64 -9.30
CA LEU A 186 -15.23 -8.88 -9.20
C LEU A 186 -14.22 -9.38 -10.24
N ILE A 187 -14.10 -10.71 -10.40
CA ILE A 187 -13.21 -11.33 -11.38
C ILE A 187 -13.59 -10.97 -12.81
N ALA A 188 -14.87 -11.07 -13.13
CA ALA A 188 -15.38 -10.73 -14.46
C ALA A 188 -15.13 -9.26 -14.82
N PHE A 189 -15.25 -8.33 -13.86
CA PHE A 189 -14.92 -6.93 -14.08
C PHE A 189 -13.41 -6.70 -14.16
N GLY A 190 -12.62 -7.30 -13.26
CA GLY A 190 -11.16 -7.25 -13.27
C GLY A 190 -10.57 -7.70 -14.62
N ASN A 191 -11.06 -8.81 -15.18
CA ASN A 191 -10.63 -9.29 -16.50
C ASN A 191 -10.91 -8.29 -17.64
N LYS A 192 -11.98 -7.48 -17.51
CA LYS A 192 -12.27 -6.42 -18.50
C LYS A 192 -11.32 -5.24 -18.34
N ILE A 193 -10.97 -4.89 -17.11
CA ILE A 193 -9.96 -3.88 -16.82
C ILE A 193 -8.63 -4.32 -17.41
N GLU A 194 -8.19 -5.55 -17.13
CA GLU A 194 -6.94 -6.11 -17.65
C GLU A 194 -6.92 -6.15 -19.18
N ALA A 195 -8.00 -6.61 -19.82
CA ALA A 195 -8.08 -6.66 -21.28
C ALA A 195 -7.95 -5.28 -21.96
N LYS A 196 -8.26 -4.19 -21.24
CA LYS A 196 -8.14 -2.80 -21.70
C LYS A 196 -6.84 -2.14 -21.26
N SER A 197 -6.27 -2.63 -20.17
CA SER A 197 -5.03 -2.14 -19.59
C SER A 197 -3.91 -2.91 -20.23
N TYR A 198 -3.32 -2.32 -21.27
CA TYR A 198 -2.17 -2.88 -21.99
C TYR A 198 -1.26 -3.68 -21.05
N GLN A 199 -1.03 -4.95 -21.35
CA GLN A 199 -0.11 -5.81 -20.61
C GLN A 199 1.33 -5.34 -20.85
N TYR A 200 1.80 -4.37 -20.06
CA TYR A 200 3.23 -4.00 -20.01
C TYR A 200 4.07 -5.07 -19.29
N PHE A 201 3.40 -5.96 -18.55
CA PHE A 201 3.96 -7.18 -18.03
C PHE A 201 4.05 -8.21 -19.16
N THR A 202 5.20 -8.31 -19.82
CA THR A 202 5.47 -9.50 -20.66
C THR A 202 5.61 -10.76 -19.82
N ASP A 203 5.94 -10.60 -18.52
CA ASP A 203 6.11 -11.66 -17.53
C ASP A 203 6.08 -11.03 -16.10
N GLU A 204 4.97 -11.18 -15.39
CA GLU A 204 4.78 -10.63 -14.03
C GLU A 204 5.84 -11.16 -13.05
N GLY A 205 6.16 -12.46 -13.13
CA GLY A 205 7.17 -13.09 -12.28
C GLY A 205 8.54 -12.45 -12.46
N LYS A 206 8.97 -12.24 -13.72
CA LYS A 206 10.24 -11.55 -13.99
C LYS A 206 10.27 -10.11 -13.50
N PHE A 207 9.14 -9.39 -13.55
CA PHE A 207 9.08 -8.04 -13.02
C PHE A 207 9.25 -8.04 -11.50
N VAL A 208 8.53 -8.92 -10.79
CA VAL A 208 8.67 -9.08 -9.34
C VAL A 208 10.09 -9.48 -8.96
N ASP A 209 10.70 -10.43 -9.67
CA ASP A 209 12.10 -10.80 -9.44
C ASP A 209 13.05 -9.61 -9.64
N SER A 210 12.81 -8.79 -10.67
CA SER A 210 13.60 -7.58 -10.92
C SER A 210 13.41 -6.54 -9.82
N LEU A 211 12.18 -6.35 -9.33
CA LEU A 211 11.86 -5.47 -8.22
C LEU A 211 12.54 -5.93 -6.92
N ASN A 212 12.51 -7.23 -6.64
CA ASN A 212 13.16 -7.82 -5.47
C ASN A 212 14.69 -7.70 -5.54
N ALA A 213 15.27 -8.01 -6.70
CA ALA A 213 16.71 -7.88 -6.92
C ALA A 213 17.17 -6.42 -6.77
N MET A 214 16.43 -5.48 -7.35
CA MET A 214 16.70 -4.05 -7.25
C MET A 214 16.52 -3.51 -5.83
N THR A 215 15.45 -3.94 -5.14
CA THR A 215 15.21 -3.57 -3.73
C THR A 215 16.36 -4.07 -2.85
N LYS A 216 16.83 -5.31 -3.07
CA LYS A 216 17.97 -5.87 -2.34
C LYS A 216 19.26 -5.11 -2.61
N GLU A 217 19.53 -4.78 -3.88
CA GLU A 217 20.70 -3.99 -4.25
C GLU A 217 20.67 -2.61 -3.58
N LEU A 218 19.48 -2.00 -3.54
CA LEU A 218 19.25 -0.72 -2.89
C LEU A 218 19.51 -0.85 -1.38
N THR A 219 18.90 -1.82 -0.69
CA THR A 219 19.06 -2.01 0.77
C THR A 219 20.47 -2.44 1.17
N ASP A 220 21.19 -3.20 0.34
CA ASP A 220 22.60 -3.54 0.58
C ASP A 220 23.49 -2.28 0.67
N ALA A 221 23.11 -1.18 0.01
CA ALA A 221 23.87 0.08 0.03
C ALA A 221 23.85 0.77 1.41
N THR A 222 22.76 0.66 2.15
CA THR A 222 22.58 1.31 3.47
C THR A 222 22.70 0.33 4.65
N LYS A 223 23.06 -0.93 4.36
CA LYS A 223 23.31 -1.96 5.38
C LYS A 223 24.30 -1.53 6.49
N PRO A 224 25.40 -0.81 6.24
CA PRO A 224 26.27 -0.35 7.31
C PRO A 224 25.56 0.51 8.38
N THR A 225 24.62 1.36 7.96
CA THR A 225 23.81 2.18 8.87
C THR A 225 22.85 1.32 9.69
N LEU A 226 22.24 0.29 9.06
CA LEU A 226 21.41 -0.68 9.76
C LEU A 226 22.19 -1.46 10.82
N GLU A 227 23.42 -1.89 10.52
CA GLU A 227 24.26 -2.60 11.50
C GLU A 227 24.67 -1.71 12.68
N LEU A 228 24.85 -0.41 12.46
CA LEU A 228 25.04 0.55 13.53
C LEU A 228 23.76 0.71 14.38
N TYR A 229 22.61 0.84 13.74
CA TYR A 229 21.30 0.95 14.42
C TYR A 229 21.04 -0.21 15.38
N LYS A 230 21.37 -1.45 14.97
CA LYS A 230 21.24 -2.64 15.83
C LYS A 230 22.10 -2.58 17.11
N GLN A 231 23.22 -1.87 17.06
CA GLN A 231 24.16 -1.72 18.18
C GLN A 231 23.84 -0.53 19.09
N VAL A 232 22.96 0.37 18.66
CA VAL A 232 22.52 1.51 19.46
C VAL A 232 21.52 1.06 20.52
N GLU A 233 21.61 1.68 21.71
CA GLU A 233 20.67 1.48 22.82
C GLU A 233 19.24 1.79 22.37
N ALA A 234 18.28 0.97 22.81
CA ALA A 234 16.91 1.00 22.30
C ALA A 234 16.22 2.38 22.40
N ASP A 235 16.53 3.16 23.43
CA ASP A 235 15.96 4.50 23.65
C ASP A 235 16.53 5.59 22.72
N LYS A 236 17.66 5.32 22.04
CA LYS A 236 18.35 6.26 21.12
C LYS A 236 18.26 5.86 19.65
N ARG A 237 17.68 4.70 19.36
CA ARG A 237 17.57 4.14 18.00
C ARG A 237 16.78 5.03 17.05
N VAL A 238 15.62 5.50 17.49
CA VAL A 238 14.77 6.41 16.70
C VAL A 238 15.52 7.71 16.38
N GLU A 239 16.17 8.35 17.38
CA GLU A 239 16.98 9.57 17.17
C GLU A 239 18.06 9.36 16.10
N MET A 240 18.82 8.28 16.24
CA MET A 240 19.89 7.92 15.31
C MET A 240 19.33 7.73 13.91
N MET A 241 18.22 7.00 13.77
CA MET A 241 17.66 6.68 12.47
C MET A 241 17.06 7.91 11.78
N LEU A 242 16.31 8.75 12.51
CA LEU A 242 15.79 10.01 11.97
C LEU A 242 16.91 10.94 11.51
N THR A 243 17.99 11.04 12.28
CA THR A 243 19.18 11.82 11.90
C THR A 243 19.83 11.24 10.64
N SER A 244 20.05 9.92 10.61
CA SER A 244 20.69 9.23 9.48
C SER A 244 19.89 9.37 8.19
N LEU A 245 18.56 9.25 8.27
CA LEU A 245 17.66 9.45 7.14
C LEU A 245 17.65 10.91 6.65
N ASN A 246 17.75 11.89 7.56
CA ASN A 246 17.82 13.30 7.19
C ASN A 246 19.18 13.69 6.60
N ASP A 247 20.24 12.96 6.94
CA ASP A 247 21.61 13.17 6.45
C ASP A 247 21.90 12.43 5.13
N CYS A 248 20.99 11.57 4.65
CA CYS A 248 21.09 10.97 3.32
C CYS A 248 21.27 12.06 2.24
N SER A 249 22.13 11.78 1.26
CA SER A 249 22.40 12.74 0.18
C SER A 249 21.33 12.70 -0.91
N THR A 250 20.79 11.50 -1.17
CA THR A 250 19.82 11.28 -2.24
C THR A 250 18.53 10.65 -1.71
N PHE A 251 17.43 10.89 -2.40
CA PHE A 251 16.15 10.27 -2.10
C PHE A 251 16.20 8.75 -2.22
N ASP A 252 16.99 8.21 -3.16
CA ASP A 252 17.14 6.76 -3.33
C ASP A 252 17.86 6.12 -2.14
N GLU A 253 18.92 6.75 -1.64
CA GLU A 253 19.58 6.36 -0.39
C GLU A 253 18.64 6.46 0.81
N GLN A 254 17.82 7.50 0.86
CA GLN A 254 16.85 7.69 1.93
C GLN A 254 15.76 6.61 1.92
N CYS A 255 15.20 6.28 0.76
CA CYS A 255 14.26 5.18 0.58
C CYS A 255 14.92 3.83 0.92
N SER A 256 16.17 3.63 0.54
CA SER A 256 16.96 2.44 0.91
C SER A 256 17.03 2.25 2.42
N LEU A 257 17.47 3.30 3.12
CA LEU A 257 17.65 3.26 4.56
C LEU A 257 16.31 3.07 5.29
N PHE A 258 15.25 3.71 4.79
CA PHE A 258 13.89 3.52 5.30
C PHE A 258 13.45 2.05 5.22
N LEU A 259 13.65 1.38 4.08
CA LEU A 259 13.26 -0.02 3.91
C LEU A 259 14.03 -0.94 4.86
N ASN A 260 15.33 -0.71 5.02
CA ASN A 260 16.15 -1.44 6.00
C ASN A 260 15.67 -1.23 7.44
N TRP A 261 15.33 0.00 7.80
CA TRP A 261 14.83 0.33 9.13
C TRP A 261 13.48 -0.34 9.40
N ALA A 262 12.53 -0.17 8.48
CA ALA A 262 11.17 -0.68 8.65
C ALA A 262 11.15 -2.20 8.83
N ASP A 263 11.98 -2.93 8.08
CA ASP A 263 12.08 -4.40 8.10
C ASP A 263 12.94 -4.95 9.26
N SER A 264 13.58 -4.08 10.05
CA SER A 264 14.46 -4.52 11.15
C SER A 264 13.64 -5.06 12.34
N PRO A 265 14.00 -6.22 12.93
CA PRO A 265 13.35 -6.73 14.13
C PRO A 265 13.46 -5.78 15.35
N GLU A 266 14.49 -4.94 15.40
CA GLU A 266 14.69 -3.93 16.44
C GLU A 266 13.69 -2.77 16.37
N ALA A 267 13.01 -2.60 15.23
CA ALA A 267 12.10 -1.49 14.95
C ALA A 267 10.63 -1.82 15.27
N ASP A 268 10.33 -2.97 15.88
CA ASP A 268 8.93 -3.42 16.09
C ASP A 268 8.11 -2.50 17.01
N LEU A 269 8.78 -1.70 17.85
CA LEU A 269 8.12 -0.68 18.69
C LEU A 269 8.22 0.75 18.11
N GLU A 270 8.66 0.89 16.87
CA GLU A 270 8.94 2.18 16.23
C GLU A 270 7.96 2.51 15.08
N ASP A 271 6.85 1.75 14.99
CA ASP A 271 5.90 1.80 13.87
C ASP A 271 5.32 3.19 13.61
N GLU A 272 4.97 3.96 14.63
CA GLU A 272 4.42 5.32 14.45
C GLU A 272 5.45 6.27 13.78
N TRP A 273 6.74 6.13 14.11
CA TRP A 273 7.80 6.91 13.47
C TRP A 273 8.04 6.46 12.03
N ILE A 274 7.99 5.15 11.78
CA ILE A 274 8.11 4.58 10.43
C ILE A 274 6.95 5.06 9.56
N VAL A 275 5.73 5.07 10.09
CA VAL A 275 4.53 5.60 9.42
C VAL A 275 4.75 7.06 9.03
N ALA A 276 5.14 7.92 9.98
CA ALA A 276 5.36 9.35 9.71
C ALA A 276 6.44 9.60 8.65
N VAL A 277 7.55 8.86 8.70
CA VAL A 277 8.61 8.97 7.69
C VAL A 277 8.12 8.49 6.32
N ALA A 278 7.41 7.38 6.25
CA ALA A 278 6.89 6.85 4.99
C ALA A 278 5.94 7.85 4.31
N GLU A 279 5.06 8.51 5.07
CA GLU A 279 4.18 9.58 4.56
C GLU A 279 5.01 10.70 3.95
N LYS A 280 6.03 11.17 4.66
CA LYS A 280 6.91 12.24 4.20
C LYS A 280 7.63 11.88 2.89
N LEU A 281 8.09 10.64 2.76
CA LEU A 281 8.72 10.15 1.54
C LEU A 281 7.73 10.15 0.35
N MET A 282 6.51 9.65 0.56
CA MET A 282 5.49 9.57 -0.50
C MET A 282 4.94 10.95 -0.89
N ASP A 283 4.70 11.84 0.07
CA ASP A 283 4.20 13.20 -0.14
C ASP A 283 5.21 14.12 -0.84
N SER A 284 6.48 13.75 -0.84
CA SER A 284 7.53 14.52 -1.54
C SER A 284 7.33 14.60 -3.05
N GLY A 285 6.58 13.65 -3.64
CA GLY A 285 6.37 13.56 -5.07
C GLY A 285 7.63 13.19 -5.88
N LYS A 286 8.70 12.73 -5.20
CA LYS A 286 9.94 12.25 -5.81
C LYS A 286 9.81 10.78 -6.19
N TYR A 287 10.34 10.41 -7.35
CA TYR A 287 10.20 9.05 -7.85
C TYR A 287 11.28 8.14 -7.25
N ASN A 288 10.85 6.99 -6.73
CA ASN A 288 11.68 5.84 -6.47
C ASN A 288 10.90 4.57 -6.88
N PRO A 289 11.54 3.57 -7.50
CA PRO A 289 10.86 2.35 -7.92
C PRO A 289 10.23 1.55 -6.76
N CYS A 290 10.70 1.73 -5.52
CA CYS A 290 10.18 1.09 -4.33
C CYS A 290 9.01 1.83 -3.67
N LEU A 291 8.48 2.91 -4.26
CA LEU A 291 7.31 3.62 -3.71
C LEU A 291 6.11 2.71 -3.46
N ASN A 292 5.93 1.66 -4.26
CA ASN A 292 4.91 0.64 -4.00
C ASN A 292 5.10 -0.07 -2.66
N ASN A 293 6.33 -0.48 -2.37
CA ASN A 293 6.65 -1.18 -1.12
C ASN A 293 6.55 -0.22 0.07
N ILE A 294 7.02 1.02 -0.07
CA ILE A 294 6.91 2.06 0.96
C ILE A 294 5.42 2.32 1.28
N TRP A 295 4.57 2.42 0.27
CA TRP A 295 3.13 2.60 0.48
C TRP A 295 2.46 1.39 1.15
N ILE A 296 2.86 0.16 0.81
CA ILE A 296 2.32 -1.04 1.46
C ILE A 296 2.77 -1.14 2.92
N ILE A 297 4.04 -0.86 3.19
CA ILE A 297 4.58 -0.81 4.56
C ILE A 297 3.84 0.26 5.36
N TRP A 298 3.70 1.46 4.81
CA TRP A 298 2.96 2.54 5.46
C TRP A 298 1.52 2.14 5.76
N ARG A 299 0.76 1.63 4.78
CA ARG A 299 -0.67 1.34 4.99
C ARG A 299 -0.89 0.21 5.99
N CYS A 300 -0.04 -0.82 5.99
CA CYS A 300 -0.18 -1.92 6.93
C CYS A 300 0.18 -1.47 8.34
N LEU A 301 1.30 -0.73 8.52
CA LEU A 301 1.67 -0.20 9.84
C LEU A 301 0.65 0.84 10.34
N TYR A 302 0.14 1.72 9.47
CA TYR A 302 -0.94 2.65 9.82
C TYR A 302 -2.19 1.89 10.30
N GLN A 303 -2.57 0.81 9.61
CA GLN A 303 -3.68 -0.05 10.05
C GLN A 303 -3.38 -0.68 11.42
N TYR A 304 -2.15 -1.09 11.71
CA TYR A 304 -1.74 -1.62 13.02
C TYR A 304 -1.80 -0.56 14.12
N CYS A 305 -1.25 0.63 13.88
CA CYS A 305 -1.17 1.70 14.86
C CYS A 305 -2.55 2.30 15.16
N TYR A 306 -3.38 2.52 14.13
CA TYR A 306 -4.54 3.41 14.26
C TYR A 306 -5.86 2.77 13.83
N GLY A 307 -5.86 1.87 12.84
CA GLY A 307 -7.09 1.28 12.30
C GLY A 307 -7.58 0.01 13.02
N GLY A 308 -6.66 -0.75 13.62
CA GLY A 308 -6.89 -2.07 14.23
C GLY A 308 -6.81 -3.25 13.23
N ILE A 309 -6.38 -4.43 13.69
CA ILE A 309 -6.12 -5.58 12.80
C ILE A 309 -7.25 -6.61 12.74
N SER A 310 -8.30 -6.44 13.54
CA SER A 310 -9.51 -7.29 13.47
C SER A 310 -10.29 -7.02 12.18
N ARG A 311 -11.05 -8.03 11.72
CA ARG A 311 -12.07 -7.86 10.67
C ARG A 311 -13.18 -6.88 11.08
N ASP A 312 -13.32 -6.65 12.37
CA ASP A 312 -14.27 -5.73 12.98
C ASP A 312 -13.67 -4.34 13.22
N SER A 313 -12.43 -4.07 12.81
CA SER A 313 -11.83 -2.74 13.05
C SER A 313 -12.22 -1.74 11.97
N SER A 314 -11.97 -0.45 12.20
CA SER A 314 -12.05 0.52 11.11
C SER A 314 -11.00 0.17 10.04
N ILE A 315 -11.33 0.38 8.76
CA ILE A 315 -10.38 0.23 7.66
C ILE A 315 -10.50 1.49 6.81
N PRO A 316 -9.67 2.52 7.09
CA PRO A 316 -9.77 3.84 6.46
C PRO A 316 -9.16 3.81 5.05
N ASN A 317 -9.77 3.07 4.14
CA ASN A 317 -9.33 2.91 2.76
C ASN A 317 -9.27 4.25 2.00
N SER A 318 -10.05 5.26 2.38
CA SER A 318 -9.91 6.64 1.88
C SER A 318 -8.49 7.19 2.07
N ILE A 319 -7.95 7.08 3.28
CA ILE A 319 -6.59 7.53 3.63
C ILE A 319 -5.57 6.77 2.79
N TYR A 320 -5.73 5.45 2.69
CA TYR A 320 -4.83 4.61 1.88
C TYR A 320 -4.87 4.95 0.39
N ASN A 321 -6.06 5.26 -0.13
CA ASN A 321 -6.30 5.59 -1.52
C ASN A 321 -5.79 6.98 -1.91
N ASP A 322 -5.82 7.96 -0.98
CA ASP A 322 -5.19 9.27 -1.22
C ASP A 322 -3.68 9.12 -1.40
N MET A 323 -3.03 8.36 -0.51
CA MET A 323 -1.60 8.13 -0.62
C MET A 323 -1.24 7.30 -1.86
N ARG A 324 -2.04 6.26 -2.17
CA ARG A 324 -1.88 5.47 -3.41
C ARG A 324 -1.94 6.35 -4.66
N LYS A 325 -2.89 7.31 -4.68
CA LYS A 325 -3.07 8.28 -5.77
C LYS A 325 -1.82 9.13 -5.95
N LYS A 326 -1.23 9.65 -4.87
CA LYS A 326 0.01 10.44 -4.91
C LYS A 326 1.16 9.63 -5.48
N CYS A 327 1.40 8.41 -4.97
CA CYS A 327 2.44 7.52 -5.48
C CYS A 327 2.26 7.19 -6.97
N TYR A 328 1.01 6.89 -7.39
CA TYR A 328 0.70 6.64 -8.80
C TYR A 328 1.02 7.84 -9.68
N GLN A 329 0.61 9.05 -9.30
CA GLN A 329 0.91 10.28 -10.03
C GLN A 329 2.42 10.56 -10.13
N THR A 330 3.18 10.25 -9.08
CA THR A 330 4.65 10.32 -9.11
C THR A 330 5.24 9.41 -10.18
N CYS A 331 4.78 8.15 -10.28
CA CYS A 331 5.20 7.26 -11.36
C CYS A 331 4.78 7.78 -12.75
N LEU A 332 3.60 8.40 -12.89
CA LEU A 332 3.19 8.98 -14.18
C LEU A 332 4.12 10.13 -14.62
N LYS A 333 4.52 11.01 -13.71
CA LYS A 333 5.49 12.07 -14.00
C LYS A 333 6.84 11.52 -14.46
N ARG A 334 7.29 10.40 -13.87
CA ARG A 334 8.49 9.68 -14.32
C ARG A 334 8.34 9.18 -15.76
N ILE A 335 7.21 8.58 -16.09
CA ILE A 335 6.90 8.06 -17.44
C ILE A 335 6.78 9.20 -18.45
N GLU A 336 6.23 10.35 -18.07
CA GLU A 336 6.18 11.54 -18.93
C GLU A 336 7.59 12.00 -19.34
N LYS A 337 8.51 12.11 -18.38
CA LYS A 337 9.92 12.45 -18.63
C LYS A 337 10.68 11.35 -19.37
N ASN A 338 10.32 10.08 -19.13
CA ASN A 338 11.01 8.89 -19.62
C ASN A 338 10.00 7.93 -20.26
N PRO A 339 9.48 8.23 -21.47
CA PRO A 339 8.35 7.52 -22.06
C PRO A 339 8.60 6.05 -22.43
N ASN A 340 9.86 5.61 -22.38
CA ASN A 340 10.30 4.23 -22.63
C ASN A 340 10.66 3.48 -21.33
N ASP A 341 10.48 4.09 -20.16
CA ASP A 341 10.77 3.47 -18.86
C ASP A 341 9.68 2.45 -18.50
N VAL A 342 9.83 1.24 -19.03
CA VAL A 342 8.91 0.12 -18.78
C VAL A 342 8.87 -0.24 -17.30
N PHE A 343 9.96 -0.02 -16.56
CA PHE A 343 10.02 -0.29 -15.13
C PHE A 343 9.07 0.63 -14.37
N ALA A 344 9.12 1.94 -14.65
CA ALA A 344 8.19 2.91 -14.07
C ALA A 344 6.73 2.65 -14.46
N MET A 345 6.46 2.18 -15.68
CA MET A 345 5.12 1.74 -16.09
C MET A 345 4.62 0.56 -15.26
N ASN A 346 5.47 -0.43 -15.02
CA ASN A 346 5.11 -1.58 -14.20
C ASN A 346 4.92 -1.20 -12.72
N CYS A 347 5.76 -0.31 -12.16
CA CYS A 347 5.54 0.27 -10.83
C CYS A 347 4.20 1.00 -10.74
N ALA A 348 3.87 1.84 -11.73
CA ALA A 348 2.60 2.55 -11.78
C ALA A 348 1.43 1.55 -11.85
N ALA A 349 1.51 0.52 -12.70
CA ALA A 349 0.48 -0.49 -12.81
C ALA A 349 0.29 -1.28 -11.50
N ALA A 350 1.38 -1.66 -10.82
CA ALA A 350 1.34 -2.34 -9.53
C ALA A 350 0.65 -1.49 -8.45
N ILE A 351 1.01 -0.21 -8.33
CA ILE A 351 0.40 0.72 -7.37
C ILE A 351 -1.06 0.98 -7.72
N GLY A 352 -1.36 1.35 -8.96
CA GLY A 352 -2.71 1.72 -9.38
C GLY A 352 -3.70 0.56 -9.39
N GLY A 353 -3.21 -0.67 -9.59
CA GLY A 353 -3.99 -1.89 -9.57
C GLY A 353 -4.13 -2.55 -8.20
N ARG A 354 -3.46 -2.03 -7.15
CA ARG A 354 -3.52 -2.64 -5.82
C ARG A 354 -4.91 -2.49 -5.21
N VAL A 355 -5.44 -3.61 -4.70
CA VAL A 355 -6.66 -3.67 -3.89
C VAL A 355 -6.56 -2.82 -2.61
N ASN A 356 -7.73 -2.44 -2.11
CA ASN A 356 -7.92 -1.91 -0.76
C ASN A 356 -7.51 -2.96 0.30
N ILE A 357 -7.34 -2.55 1.56
CA ILE A 357 -7.24 -3.54 2.64
C ILE A 357 -8.60 -4.21 2.78
N ASN A 358 -8.59 -5.54 2.66
CA ASN A 358 -9.81 -6.35 2.71
C ASN A 358 -10.09 -6.81 4.13
N ARG A 359 -11.38 -6.89 4.48
CA ARG A 359 -11.82 -7.53 5.74
C ARG A 359 -11.68 -9.04 5.66
N PHE A 360 -12.03 -9.63 4.51
CA PHE A 360 -11.97 -11.07 4.25
C PHE A 360 -10.90 -11.39 3.22
N GLY A 361 -9.68 -10.96 3.53
CA GLY A 361 -8.50 -11.24 2.73
C GLY A 361 -7.99 -12.69 2.86
N GLN A 362 -6.72 -12.90 2.52
CA GLN A 362 -6.10 -14.23 2.54
C GLN A 362 -5.88 -14.74 3.97
N ASN A 363 -5.95 -13.86 4.97
CA ASN A 363 -5.64 -14.22 6.34
C ASN A 363 -6.82 -14.92 7.03
N MET A 364 -6.51 -16.01 7.72
CA MET A 364 -7.50 -16.72 8.53
C MET A 364 -7.97 -15.87 9.72
N PHE A 365 -7.09 -15.03 10.30
CA PHE A 365 -7.35 -14.26 11.51
C PHE A 365 -7.03 -12.78 11.34
N GLY A 366 -8.05 -11.92 11.42
CA GLY A 366 -7.87 -10.47 11.21
C GLY A 366 -8.04 -10.05 9.75
N ASN A 367 -7.78 -8.78 9.48
CA ASN A 367 -7.84 -8.18 8.15
C ASN A 367 -6.54 -8.39 7.36
N GLU A 368 -6.53 -7.97 6.09
CA GLU A 368 -5.42 -8.21 5.16
C GLU A 368 -4.09 -7.57 5.60
N ALA A 369 -4.10 -6.51 6.42
CA ALA A 369 -2.89 -5.82 6.85
C ALA A 369 -1.89 -6.73 7.56
N VAL A 370 -2.37 -7.79 8.22
CA VAL A 370 -1.52 -8.78 8.90
C VAL A 370 -0.65 -9.54 7.92
N ILE A 371 -1.21 -9.99 6.79
CA ILE A 371 -0.43 -10.67 5.74
C ILE A 371 0.50 -9.70 5.05
N GLU A 372 0.08 -8.45 4.86
CA GLU A 372 0.95 -7.43 4.28
C GLU A 372 2.14 -7.11 5.18
N LYS A 373 1.94 -7.00 6.50
CA LYS A 373 3.03 -6.86 7.47
C LYS A 373 4.00 -8.04 7.32
N HIS A 374 3.53 -9.28 7.40
CA HIS A 374 4.38 -10.47 7.28
C HIS A 374 5.12 -10.56 5.93
N THR A 375 4.46 -10.18 4.84
CA THR A 375 5.04 -10.28 3.48
C THR A 375 6.10 -9.22 3.22
N TYR A 376 5.88 -7.98 3.69
CA TYR A 376 6.72 -6.84 3.37
C TYR A 376 7.70 -6.46 4.49
N LEU A 377 7.51 -7.00 5.70
CA LEU A 377 8.35 -6.80 6.87
C LEU A 377 8.83 -8.15 7.44
N SER A 378 9.15 -9.11 6.57
CA SER A 378 9.54 -10.48 6.94
C SER A 378 10.79 -10.55 7.81
N GLY A 379 11.66 -9.54 7.73
CA GLY A 379 12.85 -9.45 8.58
C GLY A 379 12.51 -9.27 10.06
N ARG A 380 11.29 -8.84 10.40
CA ARG A 380 10.85 -8.71 11.79
C ARG A 380 10.56 -10.04 12.48
N ASP A 381 10.20 -11.07 11.70
CA ASP A 381 9.81 -12.38 12.22
C ASP A 381 11.01 -13.25 12.61
N ASP A 382 12.22 -12.91 12.14
CA ASP A 382 13.49 -13.63 12.41
C ASP A 382 13.89 -13.66 13.91
N LYS A 383 13.15 -12.97 14.79
CA LYS A 383 13.33 -13.02 16.26
C LYS A 383 12.64 -14.22 16.92
N GLU A 384 11.47 -14.65 16.43
CA GLU A 384 10.69 -15.71 17.10
C GLU A 384 11.39 -17.08 17.02
N ASP A 385 12.14 -17.33 15.95
CA ASP A 385 12.90 -18.57 15.78
C ASP A 385 14.17 -18.65 16.65
N LYS A 386 14.67 -17.52 17.17
CA LYS A 386 15.89 -17.51 18.02
C LYS A 386 15.59 -17.59 19.51
N GLU A 387 14.51 -16.96 19.97
CA GLU A 387 14.11 -17.07 21.38
C GLU A 387 13.54 -18.46 21.73
N SER A 388 13.01 -19.18 20.74
CA SER A 388 12.54 -20.57 20.92
C SER A 388 13.68 -21.60 20.99
N GLU A 389 14.82 -21.34 20.35
CA GLU A 389 16.02 -22.18 20.49
C GLU A 389 16.78 -21.93 21.81
N GLU A 390 16.78 -20.69 22.34
CA GLU A 390 17.44 -20.37 23.62
C GLU A 390 16.62 -20.79 24.86
N ALA A 391 15.37 -21.21 24.70
CA ALA A 391 14.50 -21.69 25.78
C ALA A 391 14.56 -23.23 25.98
N GLU A 392 15.29 -23.96 25.13
CA GLU A 392 15.47 -25.43 25.22
C GLU A 392 16.87 -25.88 25.69
N ASP A 393 17.77 -24.95 26.05
CA ASP A 393 19.07 -25.23 26.70
C ASP A 393 19.08 -24.83 28.19
#